data_AF-A0A7M7NPH7-F1
#
_entry.id   AF-A0A7M7NPH7-F1
#
_cell.length_a   1.000
_cell.length_b   1.000
_cell.length_c   1.000
_cell.angle_alpha   90.00
_cell.angle_beta   90.00
_cell.angle_gamma   90.00
#
_symmetry.space_group_name_H-M   'P 1'
#
loop_
_entity.id
_entity.type
_entity.pdbx_description
1 polymer ?
#
loop_
_entity_poly.entity_id
_entity_poly.type
_entity_poly.pdbx_seq_one_letter_code
_entity_poly.pdbx_strand_id
1 'polypeptide(L)'
;MGGNTLAEGFLELQAESGAKWMRVCEDPSADRLADVVCGELGFPGVKEMSYEHGGCSLEGADQDYAYHSQDCSASSNECNSSLAVKVKCFELGFKGCYNLSKIQLQDGSSYDSTSQCVASCREDTSKAIAIINGSECFCSTTDEIGLSSFSKKEARSCAPHQLVYNATVGFCSDLNDDFHGSWDSNITWFGSIVRLTCDAGYMLNRSGTLQCITKVPSYLPVWNDSIPTCEIITKQHLDTSHSMTSEKGNAAIAISSSMIALFTALPICIICAAV
;
A
#
# COMPACT_ATOMS: atom_id res chain seq x y z
N MET A 1 -9.45 3.10 -3.15
CA MET A 1 -10.04 3.60 -1.88
C MET A 1 -10.68 2.45 -1.12
N GLY A 2 -10.96 2.58 0.20
CA GLY A 2 -11.78 1.62 0.95
C GLY A 2 -11.12 0.29 1.36
N GLY A 3 -9.79 0.22 1.36
CA GLY A 3 -9.03 -0.90 1.91
C GLY A 3 -8.40 -0.59 3.26
N ASN A 4 -7.97 -1.64 3.97
CA ASN A 4 -7.26 -1.52 5.25
C ASN A 4 -5.75 -1.27 5.07
N THR A 5 -5.24 -1.44 3.85
CA THR A 5 -3.82 -1.25 3.50
C THR A 5 -3.69 -0.45 2.21
N LEU A 6 -2.47 0.01 1.90
CA LEU A 6 -2.18 0.73 0.65
C LEU A 6 -2.29 -0.16 -0.60
N ALA A 7 -2.24 -1.48 -0.44
CA ALA A 7 -2.38 -2.47 -1.51
C ALA A 7 -3.80 -3.04 -1.60
N GLU A 8 -4.78 -2.44 -0.91
CA GLU A 8 -6.16 -2.92 -0.86
C GLU A 8 -7.15 -1.79 -1.22
N GLY A 9 -8.18 -2.12 -1.98
CA GLY A 9 -9.28 -1.19 -2.21
C GLY A 9 -10.25 -1.62 -3.29
N PHE A 10 -11.31 -0.84 -3.48
CA PHE A 10 -12.24 -1.00 -4.58
C PHE A 10 -11.58 -0.65 -5.92
N LEU A 11 -11.88 -1.44 -6.95
CA LEU A 11 -11.56 -1.08 -8.32
C LEU A 11 -12.48 0.05 -8.75
N GLU A 12 -11.86 1.15 -9.19
CA GLU A 12 -12.54 2.36 -9.63
C GLU A 12 -11.97 2.78 -10.99
N LEU A 13 -12.85 3.10 -11.93
CA LEU A 13 -12.48 3.66 -13.23
C LEU A 13 -13.02 5.08 -13.33
N GLN A 14 -12.23 5.95 -13.95
CA GLN A 14 -12.64 7.32 -14.22
C GLN A 14 -13.53 7.34 -15.46
N ALA A 15 -14.65 8.06 -15.38
CA ALA A 15 -15.52 8.26 -16.53
C ALA A 15 -14.81 9.03 -17.66
N GLU A 16 -15.22 8.78 -18.91
CA GLU A 16 -14.65 9.45 -20.09
C GLU A 16 -14.71 10.99 -20.00
N SER A 17 -15.70 11.53 -19.28
CA SER A 17 -15.83 12.95 -19.00
C SER A 17 -14.80 13.51 -18.01
N GLY A 18 -13.97 12.65 -17.39
CA GLY A 18 -12.95 12.98 -16.39
C GLY A 18 -13.52 13.39 -15.03
N ALA A 19 -14.83 13.59 -14.91
CA ALA A 19 -15.45 14.25 -13.76
C ALA A 19 -15.79 13.32 -12.58
N LYS A 20 -15.86 12.00 -12.79
CA LYS A 20 -16.38 11.06 -11.79
C LYS A 20 -15.64 9.73 -11.82
N TRP A 21 -15.30 9.23 -10.63
CA TRP A 21 -14.83 7.86 -10.41
C TRP A 21 -16.03 6.98 -10.08
N MET A 22 -16.09 5.81 -10.68
CA MET A 22 -17.17 4.85 -10.48
C MET A 22 -16.57 3.47 -10.22
N ARG A 23 -17.21 2.70 -9.34
CA ARG A 23 -16.73 1.36 -9.01
C ARG A 23 -17.00 0.40 -10.15
N VAL A 24 -16.11 -0.58 -10.26
CA VAL A 24 -16.26 -1.71 -11.19
C VAL A 24 -17.10 -2.77 -10.48
N CYS A 25 -18.10 -3.28 -11.17
CA CYS A 25 -18.97 -4.30 -10.62
C CYS A 25 -18.44 -5.69 -10.88
N GLU A 26 -18.93 -6.66 -10.12
CA GLU A 26 -18.59 -8.07 -10.31
C GLU A 26 -18.93 -8.49 -11.74
N ASP A 27 -17.89 -8.85 -12.49
CA ASP A 27 -18.01 -9.37 -13.84
C ASP A 27 -16.85 -10.32 -14.19
N PRO A 28 -16.98 -11.20 -15.22
CA PRO A 28 -15.94 -12.17 -15.59
C PRO A 28 -14.61 -11.55 -16.08
N SER A 29 -14.59 -10.26 -16.39
CA SER A 29 -13.41 -9.54 -16.86
C SER A 29 -12.67 -8.79 -15.74
N ALA A 30 -13.31 -8.61 -14.59
CA ALA A 30 -12.75 -7.90 -13.45
C ALA A 30 -11.43 -8.51 -12.98
N ASP A 31 -11.25 -9.82 -13.16
CA ASP A 31 -9.99 -10.53 -12.96
C ASP A 31 -8.82 -9.88 -13.70
N ARG A 32 -8.97 -9.64 -15.00
CA ARG A 32 -7.92 -9.05 -15.84
C ARG A 32 -7.67 -7.61 -15.47
N LEU A 33 -8.74 -6.87 -15.14
CA LEU A 33 -8.62 -5.49 -14.73
C LEU A 33 -7.86 -5.37 -13.41
N ALA A 34 -8.11 -6.25 -12.45
CA ALA A 34 -7.39 -6.30 -11.18
C ALA A 34 -5.88 -6.50 -11.38
N ASP A 35 -5.49 -7.40 -12.29
CA ASP A 35 -4.08 -7.64 -12.63
C ASP A 35 -3.42 -6.39 -13.24
N VAL A 36 -4.10 -5.73 -14.18
CA VAL A 36 -3.62 -4.48 -14.77
C VAL A 36 -3.48 -3.39 -13.71
N VAL A 37 -4.50 -3.18 -12.87
CA VAL A 37 -4.49 -2.12 -11.84
C VAL A 37 -3.39 -2.38 -10.82
N CYS A 38 -3.20 -3.61 -10.35
CA CYS A 38 -2.07 -3.91 -9.47
C CYS A 38 -0.73 -3.63 -10.16
N GLY A 39 -0.57 -4.01 -11.42
CA GLY A 39 0.65 -3.74 -12.20
C GLY A 39 0.96 -2.25 -12.40
N GLU A 40 -0.04 -1.46 -12.80
CA GLU A 40 0.06 0.00 -12.98
C GLU A 40 0.37 0.73 -11.67
N LEU A 41 -0.05 0.17 -10.53
CA LEU A 41 0.30 0.68 -9.20
C LEU A 41 1.66 0.19 -8.69
N GLY A 42 2.40 -0.58 -9.49
CA GLY A 42 3.73 -1.09 -9.18
C GLY A 42 3.72 -2.34 -8.30
N PHE A 43 2.57 -2.99 -8.10
CA PHE A 43 2.46 -4.22 -7.34
C PHE A 43 2.73 -5.46 -8.21
N PRO A 44 3.29 -6.56 -7.64
CA PRO A 44 3.64 -7.75 -8.41
C PRO A 44 2.45 -8.57 -8.97
N GLY A 45 1.21 -8.28 -8.54
CA GLY A 45 0.00 -8.95 -9.02
C GLY A 45 -1.13 -8.97 -7.99
N VAL A 46 -2.22 -9.68 -8.30
CA VAL A 46 -3.40 -9.81 -7.43
C VAL A 46 -3.25 -10.94 -6.42
N LYS A 47 -3.39 -10.63 -5.14
CA LYS A 47 -3.38 -11.56 -4.00
C LYS A 47 -4.78 -12.08 -3.69
N GLU A 48 -5.76 -11.20 -3.66
CA GLU A 48 -7.13 -11.57 -3.32
C GLU A 48 -8.12 -10.67 -4.04
N MET A 49 -9.27 -11.23 -4.38
CA MET A 49 -10.43 -10.45 -4.81
C MET A 49 -11.61 -10.84 -3.94
N SER A 50 -12.36 -9.82 -3.52
CA SER A 50 -13.62 -9.97 -2.82
C SER A 50 -14.67 -9.07 -3.44
N TYR A 51 -15.93 -9.36 -3.11
CA TYR A 51 -17.09 -8.68 -3.67
C TYR A 51 -17.92 -8.15 -2.51
N GLU A 52 -18.04 -6.82 -2.43
CA GLU A 52 -18.74 -6.15 -1.32
C GLU A 52 -19.92 -5.35 -1.84
N HIS A 53 -20.99 -5.30 -1.04
CA HIS A 53 -22.14 -4.44 -1.31
C HIS A 53 -21.77 -2.97 -1.11
N GLY A 54 -22.25 -2.10 -2.00
CA GLY A 54 -22.33 -0.66 -1.72
C GLY A 54 -21.41 0.22 -2.56
N GLY A 55 -21.62 0.25 -3.88
CA GLY A 55 -21.04 1.32 -4.70
C GLY A 55 -21.18 1.16 -6.22
N CYS A 56 -21.80 0.09 -6.70
CA CYS A 56 -22.31 0.01 -8.07
C CYS A 56 -23.58 0.87 -8.26
N SER A 57 -24.37 1.04 -7.20
CA SER A 57 -25.43 2.05 -7.14
C SER A 57 -25.08 3.13 -6.13
N LEU A 58 -25.16 4.38 -6.55
CA LEU A 58 -25.19 5.51 -5.63
C LEU A 58 -26.62 5.63 -5.09
N GLU A 59 -26.80 5.54 -3.77
CA GLU A 59 -28.05 5.96 -3.15
C GLU A 59 -28.33 7.43 -3.54
N GLY A 60 -29.41 7.65 -4.29
CA GLY A 60 -29.96 8.99 -4.57
C GLY A 60 -29.70 9.59 -5.96
N ALA A 61 -29.19 8.85 -6.95
CA ALA A 61 -29.13 9.32 -8.34
C ALA A 61 -30.09 8.52 -9.23
N ASP A 62 -30.95 9.23 -9.96
CA ASP A 62 -32.02 8.73 -10.87
C ASP A 62 -31.48 8.03 -12.14
N GLN A 63 -30.23 7.57 -12.14
CA GLN A 63 -29.65 6.73 -13.19
C GLN A 63 -28.39 6.03 -12.66
N ASP A 64 -28.44 4.70 -12.71
CA ASP A 64 -27.49 3.73 -12.16
C ASP A 64 -26.30 3.56 -13.12
N TYR A 65 -25.19 4.24 -12.84
CA TYR A 65 -23.99 4.17 -13.67
C TYR A 65 -22.85 3.54 -12.89
N ALA A 66 -22.59 2.26 -13.18
CA ALA A 66 -21.34 1.61 -12.86
C ALA A 66 -20.71 1.02 -14.12
N TYR A 67 -19.45 0.60 -14.01
CA TYR A 67 -18.70 0.10 -15.14
C TYR A 67 -18.64 -1.43 -15.12
N HIS A 68 -19.06 -2.04 -16.23
CA HIS A 68 -18.60 -3.38 -16.60
C HIS A 68 -17.38 -3.22 -17.49
N SER A 69 -16.34 -3.99 -17.21
CA SER A 69 -15.13 -3.97 -18.04
C SER A 69 -15.37 -4.83 -19.29
N GLN A 70 -15.17 -4.28 -20.49
CA GLN A 70 -15.16 -5.06 -21.72
C GLN A 70 -13.88 -4.72 -22.47
N ASP A 71 -12.93 -5.67 -22.52
CA ASP A 71 -11.64 -5.48 -23.19
C ASP A 71 -10.96 -4.14 -22.81
N CYS A 72 -10.82 -3.90 -21.50
CA CYS A 72 -10.25 -2.67 -20.91
C CYS A 72 -10.99 -1.37 -21.26
N SER A 73 -12.20 -1.45 -21.80
CA SER A 73 -13.08 -0.32 -22.08
C SER A 73 -14.17 -0.24 -21.01
N ALA A 74 -14.35 0.96 -20.44
CA ALA A 74 -15.35 1.23 -19.43
C ALA A 74 -16.68 1.56 -20.12
N SER A 75 -17.68 0.68 -20.03
CA SER A 75 -19.03 0.95 -20.54
C SER A 75 -20.00 1.21 -19.39
N SER A 76 -20.67 2.36 -19.38
CA SER A 76 -21.66 2.72 -18.38
C SER A 76 -23.00 2.06 -18.72
N ASN A 77 -23.18 0.81 -18.30
CA ASN A 77 -24.41 0.03 -18.48
C ASN A 77 -24.94 -0.42 -17.10
N GLU A 78 -26.19 -0.87 -17.04
CA GLU A 78 -26.74 -1.50 -15.84
C GLU A 78 -25.91 -2.75 -15.48
N CYS A 79 -25.36 -2.76 -14.27
CA CYS A 79 -24.60 -3.89 -13.78
C CYS A 79 -25.54 -5.00 -13.33
N ASN A 80 -25.27 -6.23 -13.77
CA ASN A 80 -26.06 -7.40 -13.36
C ASN A 80 -25.89 -7.75 -11.87
N SER A 81 -24.83 -7.23 -11.24
CA SER A 81 -24.52 -7.42 -9.81
C SER A 81 -24.42 -6.07 -9.13
N SER A 82 -25.01 -5.95 -7.94
CA SER A 82 -24.84 -4.80 -7.06
C SER A 82 -23.51 -4.83 -6.28
N LEU A 83 -22.71 -5.88 -6.47
CA LEU A 83 -21.44 -6.07 -5.81
C LEU A 83 -20.32 -5.35 -6.55
N ALA A 84 -19.56 -4.55 -5.81
CA ALA A 84 -18.36 -3.89 -6.31
C ALA A 84 -17.14 -4.78 -6.07
N VAL A 85 -16.21 -4.76 -7.02
CA VAL A 85 -14.96 -5.54 -6.94
C VAL A 85 -13.98 -4.83 -6.02
N LYS A 86 -13.51 -5.56 -5.02
CA LYS A 86 -12.44 -5.15 -4.12
C LYS A 86 -11.23 -6.04 -4.37
N VAL A 87 -10.08 -5.41 -4.54
CA VAL A 87 -8.81 -6.08 -4.84
C VAL A 87 -7.83 -5.88 -3.70
N LYS A 88 -7.04 -6.91 -3.43
CA LYS A 88 -5.81 -6.84 -2.66
C LYS A 88 -4.66 -7.27 -3.54
N CYS A 89 -3.68 -6.40 -3.74
CA CYS A 89 -2.46 -6.70 -4.47
C CYS A 89 -1.42 -7.37 -3.57
N PHE A 90 -0.50 -8.13 -4.15
CA PHE A 90 0.69 -8.59 -3.46
C PHE A 90 1.57 -7.41 -3.09
N GLU A 91 2.17 -7.50 -1.90
CA GLU A 91 3.10 -6.50 -1.42
C GLU A 91 4.43 -6.54 -2.19
N LEU A 92 5.23 -5.47 -2.09
CA LEU A 92 6.51 -5.36 -2.79
C LEU A 92 7.47 -6.49 -2.38
N GLY A 93 8.24 -6.98 -3.36
CA GLY A 93 9.20 -8.07 -3.14
C GLY A 93 8.61 -9.47 -3.29
N PHE A 94 7.29 -9.63 -3.47
CA PHE A 94 6.70 -10.94 -3.75
C PHE A 94 7.34 -11.60 -4.99
N LYS A 95 7.88 -12.81 -4.82
CA LYS A 95 8.50 -13.59 -5.89
C LYS A 95 7.54 -14.63 -6.48
N GLY A 96 6.66 -15.17 -5.65
CA GLY A 96 5.66 -16.15 -6.05
C GLY A 96 5.34 -17.18 -4.97
N CYS A 97 4.45 -18.10 -5.32
CA CYS A 97 4.17 -19.29 -4.54
C CYS A 97 5.04 -20.45 -5.05
N TYR A 98 5.71 -21.16 -4.14
CA TYR A 98 6.62 -22.26 -4.48
C TYR A 98 6.28 -23.51 -3.68
N ASN A 99 6.38 -24.69 -4.31
CA ASN A 99 6.29 -25.96 -3.59
C ASN A 99 7.67 -26.32 -3.01
N LEU A 100 7.89 -25.95 -1.75
CA LEU A 100 9.15 -26.19 -1.04
C LEU A 100 9.05 -27.37 -0.06
N SER A 101 8.00 -28.19 -0.14
CA SER A 101 7.77 -29.34 0.75
C SER A 101 8.89 -30.40 0.72
N LYS A 102 9.79 -30.35 -0.27
CA LYS A 102 10.93 -31.26 -0.42
C LYS A 102 12.25 -30.69 0.14
N ILE A 103 12.27 -29.42 0.55
CA ILE A 103 13.43 -28.78 1.15
C ILE A 103 13.29 -28.82 2.67
N GLN A 104 14.37 -29.16 3.36
CA GLN A 104 14.46 -29.05 4.81
C GLN A 104 14.77 -27.59 5.18
N LEU A 105 13.73 -26.81 5.43
CA LEU A 105 13.88 -25.45 5.96
C LEU A 105 14.23 -25.57 7.45
N GLN A 106 15.43 -25.12 7.83
CA GLN A 106 15.90 -25.14 9.22
C GLN A 106 15.74 -23.76 9.86
N ASP A 107 15.75 -23.71 11.19
CA ASP A 107 15.74 -22.46 11.99
C ASP A 107 14.55 -21.53 11.71
N GLY A 108 13.36 -22.11 11.54
CA GLY A 108 12.12 -21.36 11.40
C GLY A 108 11.78 -20.54 12.65
N SER A 109 11.40 -19.29 12.45
CA SER A 109 10.87 -18.40 13.48
C SER A 109 9.38 -18.18 13.25
N SER A 110 8.59 -18.01 14.30
CA SER A 110 7.15 -17.74 14.17
C SER A 110 6.89 -16.24 14.17
N TYR A 111 6.14 -15.74 13.19
CA TYR A 111 5.70 -14.35 13.12
C TYR A 111 4.20 -14.29 12.80
N ASP A 112 3.55 -13.24 13.30
CA ASP A 112 2.10 -13.03 13.14
C ASP A 112 1.75 -12.31 11.83
N SER A 113 2.76 -11.83 11.10
CA SER A 113 2.57 -11.07 9.86
C SER A 113 3.70 -11.28 8.85
N THR A 114 3.37 -11.09 7.57
CA THR A 114 4.35 -11.08 6.47
C THR A 114 5.42 -10.01 6.69
N SER A 115 5.04 -8.81 7.14
CA SER A 115 5.96 -7.69 7.36
C SER A 115 7.02 -8.00 8.42
N GLN A 116 6.65 -8.69 9.51
CA GLN A 116 7.59 -9.13 10.54
C GLN A 116 8.58 -10.16 9.99
N CYS A 117 8.11 -11.15 9.24
CA CYS A 117 8.98 -12.15 8.63
C CYS A 117 9.97 -11.51 7.65
N VAL A 118 9.47 -10.69 6.72
CA VAL A 118 10.30 -10.06 5.68
C VAL A 118 11.31 -9.08 6.31
N ALA A 119 10.91 -8.31 7.34
CA ALA A 119 11.81 -7.41 8.05
C ALA A 119 12.88 -8.16 8.86
N SER A 120 12.52 -9.25 9.55
CA SER A 120 13.50 -10.06 10.27
C SER A 120 14.53 -10.70 9.34
N CYS A 121 14.10 -11.17 8.16
CA CYS A 121 15.06 -11.70 7.18
C CYS A 121 15.99 -10.62 6.63
N ARG A 122 15.52 -9.36 6.50
CA ARG A 122 16.34 -8.23 6.04
C ARG A 122 17.52 -7.92 6.98
N GLU A 123 17.34 -8.06 8.29
CA GLU A 123 18.39 -7.74 9.27
C GLU A 123 19.66 -8.59 9.07
N ASP A 124 19.52 -9.78 8.47
CA ASP A 124 20.65 -10.59 8.02
C ASP A 124 20.97 -10.27 6.55
N THR A 125 22.00 -9.44 6.31
CA THR A 125 22.38 -8.98 4.97
C THR A 125 22.80 -10.10 4.01
N SER A 126 23.00 -11.33 4.51
CA SER A 126 23.24 -12.50 3.67
C SER A 126 21.94 -13.19 3.20
N LYS A 127 20.82 -12.96 3.90
CA LYS A 127 19.52 -13.62 3.69
C LYS A 127 18.55 -12.72 2.94
N ALA A 128 18.66 -12.73 1.62
CA ALA A 128 17.80 -11.91 0.77
C ALA A 128 16.39 -12.50 0.51
N ILE A 129 16.09 -13.72 0.99
CA ILE A 129 14.81 -14.41 0.75
C ILE A 129 14.08 -14.72 2.06
N ALA A 130 12.80 -14.35 2.12
CA ALA A 130 11.87 -14.73 3.17
C ALA A 130 10.86 -15.75 2.63
N ILE A 131 10.75 -16.90 3.29
CA ILE A 131 9.78 -17.96 2.98
C ILE A 131 8.77 -18.03 4.12
N ILE A 132 7.48 -17.93 3.78
CA ILE A 132 6.39 -17.99 4.75
C ILE A 132 5.54 -19.23 4.50
N ASN A 133 5.34 -20.01 5.55
CA ASN A 133 4.50 -21.19 5.58
C ASN A 133 3.52 -21.09 6.77
N GLY A 134 2.34 -20.51 6.54
CA GLY A 134 1.45 -20.14 7.64
C GLY A 134 2.07 -19.04 8.50
N SER A 135 2.28 -19.28 9.79
CA SER A 135 2.99 -18.37 10.71
C SER A 135 4.50 -18.62 10.78
N GLU A 136 4.98 -19.73 10.21
CA GLU A 136 6.41 -20.03 10.18
C GLU A 136 7.11 -19.21 9.09
N CYS A 137 8.24 -18.63 9.46
CA CYS A 137 9.10 -17.82 8.63
C CYS A 137 10.50 -18.41 8.58
N PHE A 138 11.03 -18.55 7.38
CA PHE A 138 12.36 -19.06 7.14
C PHE A 138 13.12 -18.06 6.27
N CYS A 139 14.32 -17.71 6.69
CA CYS A 139 15.17 -16.77 5.97
C CYS A 139 16.30 -17.55 5.29
N SER A 140 16.54 -17.28 4.02
CA SER A 140 17.56 -17.97 3.24
C SER A 140 18.26 -17.03 2.27
N THR A 141 19.44 -17.43 1.82
CA THR A 141 20.20 -16.71 0.80
C THR A 141 19.62 -17.02 -0.59
N THR A 142 19.87 -16.16 -1.58
CA THR A 142 19.32 -16.34 -2.95
C THR A 142 19.74 -17.64 -3.63
N ASP A 143 20.84 -18.25 -3.19
CA ASP A 143 21.50 -19.35 -3.89
C ASP A 143 21.21 -20.73 -3.29
N GLU A 144 20.67 -20.81 -2.07
CA GLU A 144 20.36 -22.08 -1.39
C GLU A 144 19.06 -22.73 -1.88
N ILE A 145 18.09 -21.94 -2.31
CA ILE A 145 16.75 -22.46 -2.67
C ILE A 145 16.67 -22.82 -4.16
N GLY A 146 17.60 -22.37 -5.02
CA GLY A 146 17.56 -22.67 -6.44
C GLY A 146 16.15 -22.44 -7.03
N LEU A 147 15.50 -21.31 -6.71
CA LEU A 147 14.08 -21.03 -6.99
C LEU A 147 13.69 -21.26 -8.46
N SER A 148 14.63 -21.12 -9.40
CA SER A 148 14.47 -21.43 -10.83
C SER A 148 14.15 -22.90 -11.12
N SER A 149 14.52 -23.81 -10.23
CA SER A 149 14.28 -25.25 -10.34
C SER A 149 12.88 -25.66 -9.87
N PHE A 150 12.14 -24.74 -9.24
CA PHE A 150 10.81 -24.98 -8.72
C PHE A 150 9.76 -24.31 -9.62
N SER A 151 8.64 -25.01 -9.85
CA SER A 151 7.52 -24.43 -10.60
C SER A 151 6.87 -23.31 -9.80
N LYS A 152 7.05 -22.06 -10.23
CA LYS A 152 6.26 -20.92 -9.75
C LYS A 152 4.80 -21.21 -10.07
N LYS A 153 3.94 -21.20 -9.05
CA LYS A 153 2.50 -21.29 -9.22
C LYS A 153 1.94 -19.87 -9.31
N GLU A 154 1.29 -19.56 -10.42
CA GLU A 154 0.39 -18.42 -10.52
C GLU A 154 -0.87 -18.76 -9.72
N ALA A 155 -0.86 -18.39 -8.45
CA ALA A 155 -1.98 -18.61 -7.55
C ALA A 155 -2.22 -17.33 -6.76
N ARG A 156 -3.49 -16.94 -6.67
CA ARG A 156 -3.94 -15.81 -5.85
C ARG A 156 -3.77 -16.13 -4.37
N SER A 157 -4.13 -17.36 -3.99
CA SER A 157 -3.79 -17.93 -2.68
C SER A 157 -2.63 -18.92 -2.83
N CYS A 158 -1.57 -18.74 -2.05
CA CYS A 158 -0.44 -19.66 -2.10
C CYS A 158 -0.75 -21.01 -1.44
N ALA A 159 -1.73 -21.14 -0.54
CA ALA A 159 -1.99 -22.41 0.15
C ALA A 159 -2.29 -23.55 -0.86
N PRO A 160 -1.66 -24.74 -0.75
CA PRO A 160 -0.77 -25.22 0.33
C PRO A 160 0.74 -24.96 0.12
N HIS A 161 1.12 -24.14 -0.86
CA HIS A 161 2.48 -23.73 -1.18
C HIS A 161 2.99 -22.57 -0.30
N GLN A 162 4.30 -22.43 -0.25
CA GLN A 162 4.97 -21.39 0.53
C GLN A 162 5.01 -20.06 -0.23
N LEU A 163 4.78 -18.96 0.49
CA LEU A 163 4.93 -17.61 -0.04
C LEU A 163 6.41 -17.24 0.01
N VAL A 164 6.95 -16.69 -1.08
CA VAL A 164 8.35 -16.28 -1.15
C VAL A 164 8.45 -14.79 -1.46
N TYR A 165 9.22 -14.07 -0.64
CA TYR A 165 9.51 -12.65 -0.80
C TYR A 165 11.02 -12.41 -0.92
N ASN A 166 11.39 -11.41 -1.70
CA ASN A 166 12.70 -10.79 -1.64
C ASN A 166 12.72 -9.79 -0.48
N ALA A 167 13.47 -10.12 0.58
CA ALA A 167 13.61 -9.32 1.79
C ALA A 167 14.51 -8.08 1.63
N THR A 168 15.05 -7.82 0.42
CA THR A 168 15.92 -6.66 0.16
C THR A 168 15.19 -5.47 -0.46
N VAL A 169 13.88 -5.57 -0.73
CA VAL A 169 13.10 -4.52 -1.40
C VAL A 169 11.82 -4.19 -0.65
N GLY A 170 11.24 -3.03 -0.95
CA GLY A 170 9.98 -2.62 -0.32
C GLY A 170 10.15 -1.92 1.02
N PHE A 171 11.34 -1.41 1.35
CA PHE A 171 11.60 -0.75 2.64
C PHE A 171 11.84 0.75 2.48
N CYS A 172 11.26 1.51 3.40
CA CYS A 172 11.62 2.89 3.64
C CYS A 172 12.96 2.98 4.38
N SER A 173 13.55 4.18 4.40
CA SER A 173 14.79 4.43 5.13
C SER A 173 14.64 4.05 6.60
N ASP A 174 15.72 3.56 7.20
CA ASP A 174 15.74 3.20 8.60
C ASP A 174 15.40 4.41 9.48
N LEU A 175 14.74 4.13 10.61
CA LEU A 175 14.43 5.13 11.62
C LEU A 175 15.70 5.35 12.44
N ASN A 176 16.04 6.61 12.77
CA ASN A 176 17.18 6.82 13.67
C ASN A 176 16.74 6.69 15.14
N ASP A 177 17.65 6.18 15.97
CA ASP A 177 17.39 5.86 17.38
C ASP A 177 17.75 7.01 18.34
N ASP A 178 18.48 8.02 17.87
CA ASP A 178 19.07 9.09 18.70
C ASP A 178 18.19 10.37 18.78
N PHE A 179 16.92 10.22 19.17
CA PHE A 179 15.96 11.35 19.18
C PHE A 179 15.20 11.59 20.48
N HIS A 180 15.67 11.13 21.64
CA HIS A 180 14.98 11.34 22.92
C HIS A 180 13.50 10.89 22.89
N GLY A 181 13.28 9.68 22.36
CA GLY A 181 11.96 9.06 22.24
C GLY A 181 12.04 7.60 21.80
N SER A 182 10.87 6.98 21.63
CA SER A 182 10.72 5.57 21.27
C SER A 182 9.66 5.37 20.19
N TRP A 183 9.99 4.56 19.19
CA TRP A 183 9.08 4.11 18.15
C TRP A 183 8.26 2.90 18.63
N ASP A 184 6.99 2.84 18.27
CA ASP A 184 6.12 1.67 18.54
C ASP A 184 6.48 0.43 17.72
N SER A 185 7.19 0.60 16.60
CA SER A 185 7.72 -0.47 15.75
C SER A 185 8.94 0.00 14.97
N ASN A 186 9.87 -0.92 14.67
CA ASN A 186 11.02 -0.69 13.81
C ASN A 186 10.83 -1.20 12.36
N ILE A 187 9.64 -1.70 12.01
CA ILE A 187 9.38 -2.31 10.70
C ILE A 187 9.16 -1.20 9.66
N THR A 188 10.12 -1.01 8.76
CA THR A 188 10.06 0.01 7.70
C THR A 188 9.55 -0.50 6.35
N TRP A 189 8.97 -1.71 6.32
CA TRP A 189 8.43 -2.29 5.08
C TRP A 189 7.17 -1.55 4.60
N PHE A 190 6.89 -1.66 3.30
CA PHE A 190 5.78 -0.97 2.65
C PHE A 190 4.43 -1.26 3.34
N GLY A 191 3.66 -0.20 3.56
CA GLY A 191 2.37 -0.26 4.25
C GLY A 191 2.46 -0.14 5.77
N SER A 192 3.65 -0.30 6.37
CA SER A 192 3.84 -0.12 7.82
C SER A 192 3.56 1.31 8.26
N ILE A 193 2.99 1.44 9.46
CA ILE A 193 2.77 2.70 10.16
C ILE A 193 3.57 2.64 11.46
N VAL A 194 4.38 3.67 11.70
CA VAL A 194 5.21 3.80 12.91
C VAL A 194 4.91 5.11 13.60
N ARG A 195 4.97 5.13 14.93
CA ARG A 195 4.64 6.27 15.78
C ARG A 195 5.76 6.55 16.78
N LEU A 196 6.31 7.76 16.73
CA LEU A 196 7.30 8.25 17.69
C LEU A 196 6.60 8.84 18.90
N THR A 197 7.00 8.38 20.09
CA THR A 197 6.62 8.96 21.37
C THR A 197 7.86 9.56 22.02
N CYS A 198 7.82 10.84 22.36
CA CYS A 198 8.95 11.54 22.99
C CYS A 198 9.07 11.21 24.49
N ASP A 199 10.30 11.25 24.98
CA ASP A 199 10.62 11.11 26.40
C ASP A 199 10.08 12.31 27.21
N ALA A 200 9.98 12.12 28.53
CA ALA A 200 9.53 13.17 29.44
C ALA A 200 10.42 14.43 29.31
N GLY A 201 9.78 15.59 29.13
CA GLY A 201 10.48 16.87 28.95
C GLY A 201 10.79 17.21 27.49
N TYR A 202 10.40 16.36 26.54
CA TYR A 202 10.52 16.62 25.11
C TYR A 202 9.13 16.63 24.43
N MET A 203 9.05 17.28 23.27
CA MET A 203 7.86 17.30 22.44
C MET A 203 8.20 17.10 20.97
N LEU A 204 7.27 16.51 20.23
CA LEU A 204 7.43 16.31 18.79
C LEU A 204 7.48 17.68 18.09
N ASN A 205 8.45 17.86 17.20
CA ASN A 205 8.51 19.04 16.35
C ASN A 205 7.40 19.07 15.27
N ARG A 206 6.81 17.90 14.96
CA ARG A 206 5.77 17.71 13.94
C ARG A 206 4.95 16.44 14.18
N SER A 207 4.20 15.98 13.19
CA SER A 207 3.50 14.69 13.27
C SER A 207 4.48 13.56 13.61
N GLY A 208 4.21 12.85 14.71
CA GLY A 208 4.98 11.68 15.13
C GLY A 208 4.63 10.40 14.37
N THR A 209 3.65 10.43 13.47
CA THR A 209 3.18 9.24 12.73
C THR A 209 3.70 9.26 11.30
N LEU A 210 4.38 8.19 10.90
CA LEU A 210 4.86 7.98 9.54
C LEU A 210 4.22 6.72 8.95
N GLN A 211 3.97 6.75 7.65
CA GLN A 211 3.52 5.59 6.88
C GLN A 211 4.48 5.35 5.72
N CYS A 212 4.91 4.11 5.53
CA CYS A 212 5.76 3.73 4.40
C CYS A 212 4.91 3.55 3.15
N ILE A 213 5.03 4.48 2.20
CA ILE A 213 4.25 4.55 0.97
C ILE A 213 5.15 4.43 -0.25
N THR A 214 4.58 4.25 -1.43
CA THR A 214 5.30 4.39 -2.71
C THR A 214 5.03 5.77 -3.29
N LYS A 215 6.07 6.47 -3.79
CA LYS A 215 5.89 7.71 -4.55
C LYS A 215 5.80 7.43 -6.04
N VAL A 216 4.71 7.86 -6.66
CA VAL A 216 4.56 7.88 -8.13
C VAL A 216 5.40 9.04 -8.70
N PRO A 217 6.14 8.84 -9.81
CA PRO A 217 6.19 7.66 -10.69
C PRO A 217 7.35 6.69 -10.41
N SER A 218 8.18 6.91 -9.39
CA SER A 218 9.34 6.06 -9.14
C SER A 218 8.98 4.71 -8.50
N TYR A 219 7.79 4.60 -7.90
CA TYR A 219 7.31 3.46 -7.10
C TYR A 219 8.30 3.01 -6.02
N LEU A 220 9.20 3.92 -5.61
CA LEU A 220 10.15 3.67 -4.55
C LEU A 220 9.48 3.86 -3.19
N PRO A 221 9.68 2.93 -2.23
CA PRO A 221 9.19 3.09 -0.88
C PRO A 221 9.88 4.26 -0.18
N VAL A 222 9.08 5.17 0.35
CA VAL A 222 9.53 6.33 1.11
C VAL A 222 8.52 6.66 2.20
N TRP A 223 9.00 7.28 3.28
CA TRP A 223 8.10 7.83 4.29
C TRP A 223 7.22 8.91 3.66
N ASN A 224 5.93 8.90 4.02
CA ASN A 224 4.95 9.88 3.59
C ASN A 224 5.30 11.32 4.02
N ASP A 225 6.15 11.46 5.04
CA ASP A 225 6.63 12.73 5.55
C ASP A 225 8.07 12.61 6.10
N SER A 226 8.67 13.73 6.49
CA SER A 226 10.02 13.75 7.08
C SER A 226 10.04 13.12 8.48
N ILE A 227 11.11 12.36 8.77
CA ILE A 227 11.32 11.73 10.08
C ILE A 227 11.32 12.82 11.18
N PRO A 228 10.40 12.76 12.15
CA PRO A 228 10.26 13.75 13.21
C PRO A 228 11.38 13.62 14.26
N THR A 229 11.57 14.68 15.05
CA THR A 229 12.52 14.70 16.17
C THR A 229 11.82 15.19 17.44
N CYS A 230 12.32 14.76 18.60
CA CYS A 230 11.85 15.29 19.88
C CYS A 230 12.75 16.43 20.35
N GLU A 231 12.14 17.59 20.57
CA GLU A 231 12.83 18.81 21.01
C GLU A 231 12.49 19.10 22.48
N ILE A 232 13.44 19.63 23.23
CA ILE A 232 13.25 19.95 24.65
C ILE A 232 12.11 20.96 24.80
N ILE A 233 11.22 20.72 25.76
CA ILE A 233 10.16 21.67 26.12
C ILE A 233 10.82 22.90 26.78
N THR A 234 10.96 23.98 26.01
CA THR A 234 11.41 25.27 26.54
C THR A 234 10.22 26.05 27.10
N LYS A 235 10.47 26.98 28.04
CA LYS A 235 9.41 27.82 28.64
C LYS A 235 8.60 28.59 27.59
N GLN A 236 9.18 28.92 26.43
CA GLN A 236 8.49 29.57 25.31
C GLN A 236 7.39 28.71 24.69
N HIS A 237 7.51 27.38 24.75
CA HIS A 237 6.51 26.45 24.22
C HIS A 237 5.30 26.27 25.15
N LEU A 238 5.45 26.61 26.43
CA LEU A 238 4.37 26.60 27.43
C LEU A 238 3.42 27.81 27.23
N ASP A 239 3.92 28.91 26.70
CA ASP A 239 3.13 30.12 26.43
C ASP A 239 2.23 29.95 25.20
N THR A 240 2.63 29.12 24.22
CA THR A 240 1.86 28.87 23.00
C THR A 240 0.62 28.01 23.24
N SER A 241 0.62 27.13 24.26
CA SER A 241 -0.57 26.32 24.61
C SER A 241 -1.63 27.12 25.38
N HIS A 242 -1.23 28.22 26.03
CA HIS A 242 -2.15 29.13 26.72
C HIS A 242 -2.74 30.22 25.81
N SER A 243 -2.21 30.44 24.60
CA SER A 243 -2.69 31.46 23.66
C SER A 243 -3.83 30.99 22.73
N MET A 244 -4.45 29.83 22.98
CA MET A 244 -5.69 29.40 22.31
C MET A 244 -6.95 29.73 23.12
N THR A 245 -6.97 30.84 23.86
CA THR A 245 -8.24 31.47 24.28
C THR A 245 -8.16 32.98 24.10
N SER A 246 -9.09 33.51 23.29
CA SER A 246 -9.38 34.93 23.06
C SER A 246 -8.49 35.69 22.07
N GLU A 247 -8.91 35.71 20.80
CA GLU A 247 -9.10 36.98 20.08
C GLU A 247 -10.14 36.83 18.96
N LYS A 248 -11.28 37.50 19.12
CA LYS A 248 -12.19 37.83 18.01
C LYS A 248 -11.48 38.87 17.16
N GLY A 249 -11.04 38.50 15.97
CA GLY A 249 -10.39 39.40 15.01
C GLY A 249 -10.66 38.97 13.59
N ASN A 250 -11.45 39.78 12.89
CA ASN A 250 -11.99 39.58 11.55
C ASN A 250 -10.89 39.26 10.50
N ALA A 251 -10.95 38.08 9.88
CA ALA A 251 -10.09 37.74 8.75
C ALA A 251 -10.75 38.17 7.43
N ALA A 252 -10.20 39.21 6.80
CA ALA A 252 -10.50 39.55 5.42
C ALA A 252 -9.89 38.49 4.49
N ILE A 253 -10.70 37.96 3.58
CA ILE A 253 -10.30 36.97 2.58
C ILE A 253 -9.56 37.70 1.45
N ALA A 254 -8.24 37.57 1.39
CA ALA A 254 -7.46 37.93 0.22
C ALA A 254 -7.36 36.70 -0.70
N ILE A 255 -8.11 36.69 -1.80
CA ILE A 255 -8.02 35.64 -2.83
C ILE A 255 -6.87 36.04 -3.77
N SER A 256 -5.67 35.47 -3.56
CA SER A 256 -4.61 35.54 -4.55
C SER A 256 -4.88 34.51 -5.65
N SER A 257 -5.42 34.98 -6.76
CA SER A 257 -5.54 34.20 -7.99
C SER A 257 -4.17 34.10 -8.66
N SER A 258 -3.60 32.89 -8.74
CA SER A 258 -2.71 32.40 -9.82
C SER A 258 -1.89 31.18 -9.34
N MET A 259 -2.28 29.98 -9.79
CA MET A 259 -1.38 28.93 -10.28
C MET A 259 -2.24 27.87 -10.95
N ILE A 260 -2.45 28.02 -12.26
CA ILE A 260 -2.96 26.96 -13.12
C ILE A 260 -1.78 26.02 -13.35
N ALA A 261 -1.67 24.95 -12.57
CA ALA A 261 -0.80 23.84 -12.92
C ALA A 261 -1.52 22.99 -13.97
N LEU A 262 -1.11 23.13 -15.23
CA LEU A 262 -1.45 22.17 -16.28
C LEU A 262 -0.86 20.81 -15.90
N PHE A 263 -1.67 19.94 -15.30
CA PHE A 263 -1.45 18.51 -15.39
C PHE A 263 -2.06 18.06 -16.72
N THR A 264 -1.23 18.03 -17.75
CA THR A 264 -1.56 17.31 -18.97
C THR A 264 -1.81 15.85 -18.59
N ALA A 265 -3.06 15.43 -18.68
CA ALA A 265 -3.45 14.04 -18.58
C ALA A 265 -2.69 13.26 -19.66
N LEU A 266 -1.69 12.48 -19.24
CA LEU A 266 -1.25 11.35 -20.03
C LEU A 266 -2.37 10.31 -19.94
N PRO A 267 -2.99 9.89 -21.05
CA PRO A 267 -3.96 8.81 -21.02
C PRO A 267 -3.19 7.55 -20.60
N ILE A 268 -3.61 6.93 -19.50
CA ILE A 268 -3.14 5.61 -19.02
C ILE A 268 -3.67 4.47 -19.95
N CYS A 269 -3.92 4.77 -21.23
CA CYS A 269 -4.33 3.81 -22.26
C CYS A 269 -3.26 3.68 -23.35
N ILE A 270 -1.98 3.56 -22.98
CA ILE A 270 -0.90 3.23 -23.94
C ILE A 270 -0.18 1.95 -23.54
N ILE A 271 -0.89 0.87 -23.18
CA ILE A 271 -0.36 -0.50 -23.34
C ILE A 271 -1.51 -1.47 -23.66
N CYS A 272 -2.21 -1.23 -24.77
CA CYS A 272 -3.04 -2.27 -25.44
C CYS A 272 -2.84 -2.19 -26.96
N ALA A 273 -1.60 -1.95 -27.39
CA ALA A 273 -1.21 -2.13 -28.77
C ALA A 273 -0.53 -3.50 -28.91
N ALA A 274 -1.27 -4.44 -29.51
CA ALA A 274 -0.80 -5.63 -30.21
C ALA A 274 0.05 -6.65 -29.42
N VAL A 275 -0.54 -7.81 -29.10
CA VAL A 275 -0.33 -9.11 -29.77
C VAL A 275 -1.56 -9.97 -29.56
#